data_AF-A0A432EIK7-F1
#
_entry.id   AF-A0A432EIK7-F1
#
_cell.length_a   1.000
_cell.length_b   1.000
_cell.length_c   1.000
_cell.angle_alpha   90.00
_cell.angle_beta   90.00
_cell.angle_gamma   90.00
#
_symmetry.space_group_name_H-M   'P 1'
#
loop_
_entity.id
_entity.type
_entity.pdbx_description
1 polymer ?
#
loop_
_entity_poly.entity_id
_entity_poly.type
_entity_poly.pdbx_seq_one_letter_code
_entity_poly.pdbx_strand_id
1 'polypeptide(L)'
;MGKQKSPFRLKSEFKPAGDQPKAIRKLLENLRKGVKEQILLGVTGSGKTFSLANVIALWGKPTLVMVHNKILAAQLYREFKEFFPDNAVEYFVSYYDYYRPEAYIPEKDLYIEKDASINDILEKYRHSATKSVLERRDVIVVASVSAIYGLGAPENYIKLRLQLHKGMVISHGKLLKRLVEMGYERNDYALKRATFSVKGDAIEIIPSHSDEEIIRIEFWDDEIDRITRLSLLNREVIEDDIEHIVIWPATHYLAPRPTVEQALKEIEKDLIERVAWFKKQGKEVEAQRLFQRTSHDIEMIRELGTCKGIENYSRYFDGRKPGEPPFTLLDYFPEDFLLIIDESHQTIPQIRAMYEGDRSRKLKLVEYGWRLPSALDNRPLKFEEFLKKLNTVIYVSATPGDWEIERVCSQGRV
;
A
#
# COMPACT_ATOMS: atom_id res chain seq x y z
N MET A 1 28.64 -23.29 1.88
CA MET A 1 27.36 -22.60 2.16
C MET A 1 26.28 -23.23 1.31
N GLY A 2 25.32 -23.92 1.93
CA GLY A 2 24.26 -24.63 1.20
C GLY A 2 23.50 -23.67 0.28
N LYS A 3 23.27 -24.07 -0.98
CA LYS A 3 22.41 -23.34 -1.91
C LYS A 3 21.02 -23.27 -1.30
N GLN A 4 20.68 -22.15 -0.66
CA GLN A 4 19.30 -21.89 -0.26
C GLN A 4 18.49 -21.89 -1.55
N LYS A 5 17.57 -22.86 -1.68
CA LYS A 5 16.74 -23.01 -2.86
C LYS A 5 15.86 -21.76 -2.93
N SER A 6 15.97 -21.00 -4.02
CA SER A 6 15.14 -19.81 -4.25
C SER A 6 13.67 -20.17 -4.08
N PRO A 7 12.86 -19.32 -3.42
CA PRO A 7 11.46 -19.61 -3.21
C PRO A 7 10.61 -19.36 -4.49
N PHE A 8 11.19 -18.70 -5.50
CA PHE A 8 10.54 -18.44 -6.79
C PHE A 8 10.66 -19.62 -7.76
N ARG A 9 9.56 -19.93 -8.45
CA ARG A 9 9.44 -21.00 -9.44
C ARG A 9 9.09 -20.41 -10.81
N LEU A 10 10.12 -20.10 -11.59
CA LEU A 10 9.95 -19.64 -12.96
C LEU A 10 9.43 -20.78 -13.86
N LYS A 11 8.26 -20.60 -14.46
CA LYS A 11 7.72 -21.46 -15.51
C LYS A 11 7.80 -20.75 -16.86
N SER A 12 8.45 -21.39 -17.83
CA SER A 12 8.52 -20.91 -19.21
C SER A 12 8.90 -22.06 -20.13
N GLU A 13 8.34 -22.08 -21.34
CA GLU A 13 8.76 -22.98 -22.41
C GLU A 13 10.05 -22.52 -23.10
N PHE A 14 10.42 -21.25 -22.90
CA PHE A 14 11.58 -20.63 -23.50
C PHE A 14 12.80 -20.73 -22.58
N LYS A 15 13.99 -20.80 -23.17
CA LYS A 15 15.27 -20.63 -22.46
C LYS A 15 15.87 -19.27 -22.82
N PRO A 16 16.62 -18.61 -21.91
CA PRO A 16 17.31 -17.37 -22.24
C PRO A 16 18.18 -17.53 -23.50
N ALA A 17 18.03 -16.62 -24.45
CA ALA A 17 18.68 -16.66 -25.77
C ALA A 17 19.28 -15.30 -26.15
N GLY A 18 20.08 -15.25 -27.21
CA GLY A 18 20.79 -14.03 -27.61
C GLY A 18 21.70 -13.51 -26.49
N ASP A 19 21.58 -12.22 -26.16
CA ASP A 19 22.35 -11.58 -25.10
C ASP A 19 21.79 -11.80 -23.68
N GLN A 20 20.58 -12.35 -23.55
CA GLN A 20 19.92 -12.54 -22.26
C GLN A 20 20.76 -13.36 -21.26
N PRO A 21 21.39 -14.51 -21.64
CA PRO A 21 22.21 -15.28 -20.69
C PRO A 21 23.38 -14.48 -20.11
N LYS A 22 23.99 -13.61 -20.92
CA LYS A 22 25.11 -12.76 -20.51
C LYS A 22 24.62 -11.67 -19.56
N ALA A 23 23.52 -10.99 -19.89
CA ALA A 23 22.92 -9.96 -19.06
C ALA A 23 22.47 -10.51 -17.70
N ILE A 24 21.73 -11.63 -17.69
CA ILE A 24 21.28 -12.31 -16.46
C ILE A 24 22.48 -12.67 -15.57
N ARG A 25 23.52 -13.29 -16.15
CA ARG A 25 24.72 -13.68 -15.41
C ARG A 25 25.40 -12.46 -14.79
N LYS A 26 25.59 -11.40 -15.57
CA LYS A 26 26.27 -10.18 -15.12
C LYS A 26 25.51 -9.47 -14.00
N LEU A 27 24.19 -9.32 -14.14
CA LEU A 27 23.33 -8.76 -13.09
C LEU A 27 23.46 -9.56 -11.79
N LEU A 28 23.38 -10.89 -11.85
CA LEU A 28 23.50 -11.77 -10.68
C LEU A 28 24.89 -11.75 -10.05
N GLU A 29 25.96 -11.70 -10.85
CA GLU A 29 27.33 -11.56 -10.35
C GLU A 29 27.52 -10.25 -9.59
N ASN A 30 27.02 -9.15 -10.14
CA ASN A 30 27.05 -7.85 -9.50
C ASN A 30 26.23 -7.82 -8.20
N LEU A 31 25.02 -8.41 -8.19
CA LEU A 31 24.20 -8.56 -6.99
C LEU A 31 24.96 -9.33 -5.89
N ARG A 32 25.60 -10.45 -6.24
CA ARG A 32 26.40 -11.25 -5.30
C ARG A 32 27.65 -10.53 -4.79
N LYS A 33 28.18 -9.58 -5.56
CA LYS A 33 29.31 -8.70 -5.17
C LYS A 33 28.87 -7.50 -4.32
N GLY A 34 27.57 -7.34 -4.06
CA GLY A 34 27.04 -6.22 -3.30
C GLY A 34 26.94 -4.91 -4.08
N VAL A 35 26.91 -4.97 -5.43
CA VAL A 35 26.65 -3.79 -6.26
C VAL A 35 25.19 -3.38 -6.04
N LYS A 36 25.01 -2.25 -5.34
CA LYS A 36 23.69 -1.75 -4.92
C LYS A 36 22.82 -1.29 -6.09
N GLU A 37 23.42 -0.72 -7.12
CA GLU A 37 22.69 -0.09 -8.21
C GLU A 37 23.24 -0.52 -9.56
N GLN A 38 22.34 -0.93 -10.46
CA GLN A 38 22.69 -1.49 -11.77
C GLN A 38 21.76 -0.95 -12.85
N ILE A 39 22.24 -0.89 -14.09
CA ILE A 39 21.43 -0.57 -15.27
C ILE A 39 21.42 -1.79 -16.19
N LEU A 40 20.23 -2.25 -16.55
CA LEU A 40 20.04 -3.17 -17.67
C LEU A 40 19.71 -2.35 -18.92
N LEU A 41 20.68 -2.21 -19.81
CA LEU A 41 20.49 -1.53 -21.10
C LEU A 41 19.89 -2.52 -22.10
N GLY A 42 18.60 -2.36 -22.42
CA GLY A 42 17.90 -3.28 -23.31
C GLY A 42 17.02 -2.58 -24.33
N VAL A 43 17.28 -2.85 -25.62
CA VAL A 43 16.42 -2.38 -26.72
C VAL A 43 15.00 -2.93 -26.58
N THR A 44 14.01 -2.21 -27.11
CA THR A 44 12.62 -2.68 -27.15
C THR A 44 12.52 -4.01 -27.90
N GLY A 45 11.73 -4.96 -27.37
CA GLY A 45 11.57 -6.29 -27.96
C GLY A 45 12.67 -7.31 -27.60
N SER A 46 13.70 -6.93 -26.83
CA SER A 46 14.78 -7.86 -26.39
C SER A 46 14.36 -8.88 -25.31
N GLY A 47 13.10 -8.87 -24.86
CA GLY A 47 12.63 -9.74 -23.77
C GLY A 47 13.18 -9.35 -22.40
N LYS A 48 13.20 -8.05 -22.10
CA LYS A 48 13.66 -7.50 -20.81
C LYS A 48 12.95 -8.15 -19.62
N THR A 49 11.61 -8.27 -19.67
CA THR A 49 10.83 -8.91 -18.61
C THR A 49 11.27 -10.34 -18.34
N PHE A 50 11.52 -11.15 -19.38
CA PHE A 50 11.97 -12.52 -19.21
C PHE A 50 13.38 -12.60 -18.60
N SER A 51 14.26 -11.66 -18.96
CA SER A 51 15.58 -11.54 -18.33
C SER A 51 15.48 -11.21 -16.84
N LEU A 52 14.61 -10.25 -16.49
CA LEU A 52 14.33 -9.89 -15.10
C LEU A 52 13.67 -11.04 -14.32
N ALA A 53 12.75 -11.78 -14.93
CA ALA A 53 12.15 -12.98 -14.33
C ALA A 53 13.22 -14.02 -13.98
N ASN A 54 14.19 -14.27 -14.87
CA ASN A 54 15.32 -15.15 -14.55
C ASN A 54 16.18 -14.58 -13.40
N VAL A 55 16.42 -13.27 -13.36
CA VAL A 55 17.16 -12.64 -12.26
C VAL A 55 16.41 -12.80 -10.94
N ILE A 56 15.10 -12.51 -10.88
CA ILE A 56 14.27 -12.67 -9.67
C ILE A 56 14.29 -14.13 -9.21
N ALA A 57 14.08 -15.07 -10.13
CA ALA A 57 14.06 -16.50 -9.84
C ALA A 57 15.39 -16.99 -9.25
N LEU A 58 16.53 -16.49 -9.75
CA LEU A 58 17.85 -16.89 -9.30
C LEU A 58 18.37 -16.11 -8.10
N TRP A 59 17.90 -14.88 -7.90
CA TRP A 59 18.25 -14.02 -6.77
C TRP A 59 17.47 -14.37 -5.51
N GLY A 60 16.19 -14.71 -5.65
CA GLY A 60 15.41 -15.31 -4.58
C GLY A 60 14.94 -14.33 -3.50
N LYS A 61 14.75 -13.05 -3.83
CA LYS A 61 14.30 -12.01 -2.90
C LYS A 61 12.94 -11.42 -3.29
N PRO A 62 12.11 -11.00 -2.31
CA PRO A 62 10.95 -10.15 -2.57
C PRO A 62 11.31 -9.02 -3.50
N THR A 63 10.49 -8.80 -4.53
CA THR A 63 10.81 -7.83 -5.59
C THR A 63 9.68 -6.82 -5.75
N LEU A 64 10.03 -5.54 -5.77
CA LEU A 64 9.13 -4.46 -6.15
C LEU A 64 9.50 -3.99 -7.56
N VAL A 65 8.55 -4.00 -8.49
CA VAL A 65 8.71 -3.48 -9.85
C VAL A 65 7.93 -2.18 -9.96
N MET A 66 8.63 -1.05 -10.06
CA MET A 66 8.02 0.27 -10.21
C MET A 66 8.00 0.72 -11.67
N VAL A 67 6.86 1.28 -12.10
CA VAL A 67 6.65 1.75 -13.47
C VAL A 67 5.82 3.04 -13.53
N HIS A 68 6.05 3.86 -14.56
CA HIS A 68 5.49 5.20 -14.66
C HIS A 68 3.99 5.28 -15.04
N ASN A 69 3.38 4.19 -15.52
CA ASN A 69 1.98 4.21 -15.98
C ASN A 69 1.21 2.90 -15.69
N LYS A 70 -0.11 2.99 -15.57
CA LYS A 70 -1.01 1.86 -15.22
C LYS A 70 -1.09 0.78 -16.31
N ILE A 71 -0.95 1.15 -17.59
CA ILE A 71 -1.08 0.21 -18.72
C ILE A 71 0.10 -0.76 -18.71
N LEU A 72 1.31 -0.22 -18.63
CA LEU A 72 2.54 -1.00 -18.56
C LEU A 72 2.61 -1.79 -17.24
N ALA A 73 2.12 -1.23 -16.13
CA ALA A 73 1.99 -1.97 -14.88
C ALA A 73 1.10 -3.22 -15.05
N ALA A 74 -0.07 -3.10 -15.69
CA ALA A 74 -0.96 -4.22 -15.94
C ALA A 74 -0.37 -5.24 -16.92
N GLN A 75 0.42 -4.79 -17.91
CA GLN A 75 1.16 -5.68 -18.80
C GLN A 75 2.20 -6.49 -18.03
N LEU A 76 3.09 -5.83 -17.29
CA LEU A 76 4.14 -6.48 -16.50
C LEU A 76 3.54 -7.42 -15.45
N TYR A 77 2.44 -7.02 -14.81
CA TYR A 77 1.71 -7.88 -13.87
C TYR A 77 1.28 -9.20 -14.52
N ARG A 78 0.68 -9.15 -15.72
CA ARG A 78 0.27 -10.36 -16.46
C ARG A 78 1.46 -11.21 -16.86
N GLU A 79 2.51 -10.59 -17.43
CA GLU A 79 3.74 -11.29 -17.81
C GLU A 79 4.39 -12.00 -16.62
N PHE A 80 4.53 -11.32 -15.47
CA PHE A 80 5.08 -11.94 -14.26
C PHE A 80 4.17 -13.04 -13.72
N LYS A 81 2.84 -12.90 -13.80
CA LYS A 81 1.90 -13.93 -13.35
C LYS A 81 1.96 -15.19 -14.20
N GLU A 82 2.18 -15.06 -15.51
CA GLU A 82 2.46 -16.18 -16.41
C GLU A 82 3.80 -16.85 -16.10
N PHE A 83 4.84 -16.05 -15.81
CA PHE A 83 6.16 -16.58 -15.44
C PHE A 83 6.21 -17.23 -14.05
N PHE A 84 5.39 -16.77 -13.11
CA PHE A 84 5.42 -17.21 -11.71
C PHE A 84 4.02 -17.58 -11.18
N PRO A 85 3.32 -18.57 -11.80
CA PRO A 85 1.95 -18.90 -11.44
C PRO A 85 1.81 -19.54 -10.05
N ASP A 86 2.91 -20.05 -9.48
CA ASP A 86 2.94 -20.69 -8.16
C ASP A 86 3.43 -19.73 -7.04
N ASN A 87 3.76 -18.47 -7.37
CA ASN A 87 4.25 -17.46 -6.42
C ASN A 87 3.27 -16.28 -6.31
N ALA A 88 3.48 -15.41 -5.32
CA ALA A 88 2.64 -14.24 -5.11
C ALA A 88 3.04 -13.11 -6.06
N VAL A 89 2.37 -13.04 -7.22
CA VAL A 89 2.48 -11.90 -8.14
C VAL A 89 1.30 -10.97 -7.87
N GLU A 90 1.62 -9.75 -7.44
CA GLU A 90 0.70 -8.78 -6.86
C GLU A 90 0.70 -7.47 -7.65
N TYR A 91 -0.42 -6.73 -7.55
CA TYR A 91 -0.62 -5.49 -8.30
C TYR A 91 -0.94 -4.32 -7.38
N PHE A 92 -0.16 -3.24 -7.45
CA PHE A 92 -0.28 -2.11 -6.54
C PHE A 92 -0.27 -0.76 -7.28
N VAL A 93 -1.45 -0.33 -7.70
CA VAL A 93 -1.65 0.98 -8.34
C VAL A 93 -2.66 1.81 -7.56
N SER A 94 -2.89 3.05 -8.01
CA SER A 94 -4.01 3.84 -7.49
C SER A 94 -5.32 3.10 -7.75
N TYR A 95 -6.03 2.81 -6.67
CA TYR A 95 -7.39 2.27 -6.62
C TYR A 95 -8.50 3.24 -7.02
N TYR A 96 -8.19 4.46 -7.45
CA TYR A 96 -9.20 5.37 -7.96
C TYR A 96 -9.39 5.17 -9.48
N ASP A 97 -10.63 4.98 -9.91
CA ASP A 97 -11.04 5.08 -11.32
C ASP A 97 -11.11 6.55 -11.74
N TYR A 98 -11.68 7.37 -10.87
CA TYR A 98 -11.72 8.82 -10.98
C TYR A 98 -11.22 9.44 -9.68
N TYR A 99 -10.38 10.46 -9.79
CA TYR A 99 -9.86 11.19 -8.64
C TYR A 99 -9.70 12.67 -8.94
N ARG A 100 -10.49 13.49 -8.27
CA ARG A 100 -10.30 14.93 -8.17
C ARG A 100 -9.84 15.26 -6.76
N PRO A 101 -8.60 15.75 -6.60
CA PRO A 101 -8.11 16.11 -5.28
C PRO A 101 -8.85 17.33 -4.73
N GLU A 102 -8.87 17.42 -3.41
CA GLU A 102 -9.22 18.65 -2.71
C GLU A 102 -8.25 19.77 -3.11
N ALA A 103 -8.78 20.94 -3.46
CA ALA A 103 -7.98 22.10 -3.82
C ALA A 103 -8.73 23.40 -3.52
N TYR A 104 -7.97 24.48 -3.37
CA TYR A 104 -8.50 25.83 -3.27
C TYR A 104 -7.76 26.73 -4.27
N ILE A 105 -8.51 27.51 -5.04
CA ILE A 105 -8.02 28.45 -6.05
C ILE A 105 -8.30 29.87 -5.54
N PRO A 106 -7.34 30.52 -4.86
CA PRO A 106 -7.56 31.81 -4.22
C PRO A 106 -8.03 32.90 -5.19
N GLU A 107 -7.52 32.88 -6.42
CA GLU A 107 -7.81 33.89 -7.44
C GLU A 107 -9.29 33.89 -7.86
N LYS A 108 -10.02 32.81 -7.57
CA LYS A 108 -11.45 32.65 -7.88
C LYS A 108 -12.31 32.44 -6.64
N ASP A 109 -11.72 32.46 -5.44
CA ASP A 109 -12.35 32.02 -4.19
C ASP A 109 -13.09 30.68 -4.35
N LEU A 110 -12.50 29.76 -5.11
CA LEU A 110 -13.14 28.49 -5.48
C LEU A 110 -12.54 27.35 -4.68
N TYR A 111 -13.36 26.79 -3.79
CA TYR A 111 -13.07 25.52 -3.13
C TYR A 111 -13.58 24.35 -3.97
N ILE A 112 -12.69 23.40 -4.23
CA ILE A 112 -12.98 22.18 -4.97
C ILE A 112 -12.96 21.03 -3.98
N GLU A 113 -14.14 20.44 -3.76
CA GLU A 113 -14.24 19.23 -2.95
C GLU A 113 -13.51 18.05 -3.57
N LYS A 114 -12.91 17.24 -2.68
CA LYS A 114 -12.47 15.90 -3.03
C LYS A 114 -13.66 15.10 -3.54
N ASP A 115 -13.50 14.57 -4.74
CA ASP A 115 -14.46 13.69 -5.39
C ASP A 115 -13.68 12.55 -6.02
N ALA A 116 -14.08 11.32 -5.72
CA ALA A 116 -13.34 10.14 -6.14
C ALA A 116 -14.25 8.92 -6.23
N SER A 117 -14.00 8.10 -7.24
CA SER A 117 -14.59 6.77 -7.37
C SER A 117 -13.52 5.73 -7.09
N ILE A 118 -13.79 4.87 -6.10
CA ILE A 118 -12.91 3.77 -5.73
C ILE A 118 -13.27 2.54 -6.56
N ASN A 119 -12.26 1.91 -7.11
CA ASN A 119 -12.34 0.63 -7.78
C ASN A 119 -12.07 -0.48 -6.76
N ASP A 120 -13.13 -1.22 -6.38
CA ASP A 120 -13.04 -2.27 -5.37
C ASP A 120 -12.05 -3.39 -5.74
N ILE A 121 -11.89 -3.71 -7.03
CA ILE A 121 -10.94 -4.73 -7.51
C ILE A 121 -9.50 -4.24 -7.31
N LEU A 122 -9.21 -2.98 -7.62
CA LEU A 122 -7.87 -2.42 -7.40
C LEU A 122 -7.55 -2.28 -5.91
N GLU A 123 -8.53 -1.96 -5.06
CA GLU A 123 -8.34 -1.93 -3.61
C GLU A 123 -8.04 -3.32 -3.06
N LYS A 124 -8.78 -4.34 -3.50
CA LYS A 124 -8.49 -5.75 -3.20
C LYS A 124 -7.05 -6.11 -3.54
N TYR A 125 -6.58 -5.77 -4.75
CA TYR A 125 -5.20 -6.05 -5.16
C TYR A 125 -4.17 -5.34 -4.28
N ARG A 126 -4.45 -4.13 -3.81
CA ARG A 126 -3.56 -3.44 -2.86
C ARG A 126 -3.48 -4.15 -1.52
N HIS A 127 -4.61 -4.63 -1.00
CA HIS A 127 -4.65 -5.42 0.23
C HIS A 127 -3.90 -6.75 0.07
N SER A 128 -4.14 -7.45 -1.05
CA SER A 128 -3.40 -8.67 -1.43
C SER A 128 -1.90 -8.42 -1.46
N ALA A 129 -1.45 -7.35 -2.11
CA ALA A 129 -0.04 -6.97 -2.17
C ALA A 129 0.57 -6.74 -0.77
N THR A 130 -0.04 -5.91 0.07
CA THR A 130 0.49 -5.64 1.41
C THR A 130 0.50 -6.88 2.30
N LYS A 131 -0.53 -7.73 2.21
CA LYS A 131 -0.60 -9.02 2.91
C LYS A 131 0.52 -9.95 2.46
N SER A 132 0.64 -10.17 1.14
CA SER A 132 1.63 -11.08 0.56
C SER A 132 3.06 -10.66 0.88
N VAL A 133 3.35 -9.36 0.90
CA VAL A 133 4.66 -8.84 1.30
C VAL A 133 4.99 -9.15 2.77
N LEU A 134 3.99 -9.11 3.66
CA LEU A 134 4.17 -9.38 5.08
C LEU A 134 4.21 -10.89 5.43
N GLU A 135 3.51 -11.73 4.66
CA GLU A 135 3.39 -13.17 4.95
C GLU A 135 4.40 -14.03 4.19
N ARG A 136 4.94 -13.56 3.06
CA ARG A 136 5.69 -14.40 2.11
C ARG A 136 7.00 -13.77 1.65
N ARG A 137 7.95 -14.64 1.28
CA ARG A 137 9.26 -14.24 0.71
C ARG A 137 9.31 -14.36 -0.82
N ASP A 138 8.35 -15.06 -1.43
CA ASP A 138 8.22 -15.26 -2.87
C ASP A 138 7.19 -14.31 -3.50
N VAL A 139 7.35 -13.01 -3.23
CA VAL A 139 6.44 -11.96 -3.69
C VAL A 139 7.08 -11.08 -4.76
N ILE A 140 6.33 -10.80 -5.81
CA ILE A 140 6.64 -9.76 -6.81
C ILE A 140 5.46 -8.78 -6.80
N VAL A 141 5.69 -7.53 -6.42
CA VAL A 141 4.66 -6.49 -6.53
C VAL A 141 4.97 -5.60 -7.72
N VAL A 142 4.05 -5.55 -8.69
CA VAL A 142 4.11 -4.58 -9.79
C VAL A 142 3.32 -3.34 -9.39
N ALA A 143 3.99 -2.20 -9.31
CA ALA A 143 3.44 -0.99 -8.75
C ALA A 143 3.66 0.25 -9.62
N SER A 144 2.70 1.19 -9.57
CA SER A 144 2.93 2.54 -10.07
C SER A 144 3.64 3.40 -9.02
N VAL A 145 3.79 4.70 -9.28
CA VAL A 145 4.18 5.69 -8.26
C VAL A 145 3.24 5.72 -7.04
N SER A 146 2.11 5.00 -7.05
CA SER A 146 1.34 4.77 -5.83
C SER A 146 2.16 4.11 -4.72
N ALA A 147 3.24 3.39 -5.04
CA ALA A 147 4.11 2.77 -4.04
C ALA A 147 4.78 3.78 -3.09
N ILE A 148 4.97 5.05 -3.52
CA ILE A 148 5.60 6.10 -2.69
C ILE A 148 4.58 6.98 -1.95
N TYR A 149 3.28 6.68 -2.05
CA TYR A 149 2.23 7.38 -1.32
C TYR A 149 1.98 6.76 0.05
N GLY A 150 1.51 7.59 0.97
CA GLY A 150 1.24 7.21 2.36
C GLY A 150 0.30 6.01 2.50
N LEU A 151 0.75 5.02 3.27
CA LEU A 151 -0.02 3.95 3.89
C LEU A 151 0.10 4.11 5.42
N GLY A 152 -0.78 3.47 6.19
CA GLY A 152 -0.56 3.36 7.63
C GLY A 152 0.67 2.53 7.95
N ALA A 153 1.22 2.72 9.15
CA ALA A 153 2.39 2.01 9.63
C ALA A 153 2.22 0.47 9.51
N PRO A 154 3.20 -0.26 8.93
CA PRO A 154 3.14 -1.72 8.81
C PRO A 154 2.90 -2.40 10.16
N GLU A 155 3.50 -1.89 11.24
CA GLU A 155 3.35 -2.42 12.59
C GLU A 155 1.90 -2.31 13.09
N ASN A 156 1.20 -1.23 12.75
CA ASN A 156 -0.21 -1.07 13.10
C ASN A 156 -1.06 -2.05 12.30
N TYR A 157 -0.80 -2.20 10.99
CA TYR A 157 -1.50 -3.15 10.13
C TYR A 157 -1.35 -4.60 10.65
N ILE A 158 -0.13 -4.98 11.04
CA ILE A 158 0.20 -6.27 11.65
C ILE A 158 -0.46 -6.44 13.01
N LYS A 159 -0.43 -5.44 13.90
CA LYS A 159 -1.02 -5.51 15.25
C LYS A 159 -2.55 -5.60 15.25
N LEU A 160 -3.19 -5.01 14.23
CA LEU A 160 -4.64 -5.01 14.11
C LEU A 160 -5.19 -6.31 13.51
N ARG A 161 -4.35 -7.16 12.90
CA ARG A 161 -4.77 -8.47 12.38
C ARG A 161 -5.43 -9.32 13.48
N LEU A 162 -6.44 -10.07 13.09
CA LEU A 162 -7.15 -10.97 13.98
C LEU A 162 -6.77 -12.41 13.64
N GLN A 163 -6.14 -13.07 14.60
CA GLN A 163 -5.75 -14.47 14.50
C GLN A 163 -6.83 -15.30 15.19
N LEU A 164 -7.44 -16.21 14.46
CA LEU A 164 -8.47 -17.14 14.94
C LEU A 164 -7.94 -18.57 14.78
N HIS A 165 -8.36 -19.45 15.68
CA HIS A 165 -8.05 -20.86 15.61
C HIS A 165 -9.19 -21.68 16.18
N LYS A 166 -9.28 -22.94 15.74
CA LYS A 166 -10.22 -23.91 16.30
C LYS A 166 -9.95 -24.10 17.80
N GLY A 167 -11.02 -24.16 18.60
CA GLY A 167 -10.97 -24.23 20.06
C GLY A 167 -10.68 -22.89 20.76
N MET A 168 -10.62 -21.77 20.03
CA MET A 168 -10.41 -20.46 20.64
C MET A 168 -11.64 -20.01 21.42
N VAL A 169 -11.47 -19.72 22.72
CA VAL A 169 -12.54 -19.15 23.56
C VAL A 169 -12.69 -17.64 23.28
N ILE A 170 -13.72 -17.28 22.52
CA ILE A 170 -14.10 -15.92 22.19
C ILE A 170 -15.62 -15.84 21.95
N SER A 171 -16.31 -14.93 22.66
CA SER A 171 -17.73 -14.73 22.44
C SER A 171 -18.03 -14.06 21.09
N HIS A 172 -19.22 -14.34 20.54
CA HIS A 172 -19.74 -13.69 19.33
C HIS A 172 -19.57 -12.17 19.39
N GLY A 173 -20.07 -11.53 20.45
CA GLY A 173 -20.04 -10.07 20.59
C GLY A 173 -18.61 -9.50 20.58
N LYS A 174 -17.64 -10.23 21.13
CA LYS A 174 -16.23 -9.83 21.11
C LYS A 174 -15.64 -9.94 19.71
N LEU A 175 -15.97 -10.99 18.95
CA LEU A 175 -15.54 -11.11 17.55
C LEU A 175 -16.13 -9.98 16.68
N LEU A 176 -17.44 -9.73 16.78
CA LEU A 176 -18.10 -8.67 16.01
C LEU A 176 -17.49 -7.29 16.30
N LYS A 177 -17.27 -6.96 17.57
CA LYS A 177 -16.60 -5.70 17.96
C LYS A 177 -15.21 -5.59 17.35
N ARG A 178 -14.45 -6.70 17.34
CA ARG A 178 -13.10 -6.72 16.78
C ARG A 178 -13.09 -6.52 15.26
N LEU A 179 -14.05 -7.10 14.55
CA LEU A 179 -14.21 -6.88 13.10
C LEU A 179 -14.51 -5.41 12.78
N VAL A 180 -15.40 -4.76 13.55
CA VAL A 180 -15.69 -3.32 13.42
C VAL A 180 -14.45 -2.47 13.70
N GLU A 181 -13.68 -2.77 14.75
CA GLU A 181 -12.40 -2.10 15.03
C GLU A 181 -11.37 -2.26 13.91
N MET A 182 -11.46 -3.35 13.14
CA MET A 182 -10.64 -3.60 11.96
C MET A 182 -11.19 -2.97 10.68
N GLY A 183 -12.27 -2.17 10.77
CA GLY A 183 -12.90 -1.45 9.66
C GLY A 183 -13.86 -2.28 8.83
N TYR A 184 -14.25 -3.48 9.29
CA TYR A 184 -15.27 -4.26 8.58
C TYR A 184 -16.66 -3.74 8.89
N GLU A 185 -17.53 -3.76 7.88
CA GLU A 185 -18.92 -3.35 8.00
C GLU A 185 -19.84 -4.57 8.17
N ARG A 186 -20.81 -4.49 9.09
CA ARG A 186 -21.84 -5.52 9.16
C ARG A 186 -22.80 -5.36 7.99
N ASN A 187 -22.92 -6.38 7.14
CA ASN A 187 -23.88 -6.39 6.04
C ASN A 187 -24.47 -7.79 5.85
N ASP A 188 -25.70 -7.98 6.29
CA ASP A 188 -26.39 -9.27 6.24
C ASP A 188 -26.99 -9.59 4.85
N TYR A 189 -26.99 -8.63 3.93
CA TYR A 189 -27.63 -8.70 2.61
C TYR A 189 -26.66 -8.69 1.43
N ALA A 190 -25.61 -7.88 1.50
CA ALA A 190 -24.66 -7.70 0.40
C ALA A 190 -23.37 -8.49 0.63
N LEU A 191 -22.99 -9.27 -0.38
CA LEU A 191 -21.73 -9.99 -0.43
C LEU A 191 -20.66 -9.07 -1.04
N LYS A 192 -19.99 -8.29 -0.19
CA LYS A 192 -18.89 -7.39 -0.58
C LYS A 192 -17.67 -7.64 0.29
N ARG A 193 -16.46 -7.44 -0.24
CA ARG A 193 -15.22 -7.45 0.55
C ARG A 193 -15.33 -6.56 1.78
N ALA A 194 -14.57 -6.88 2.81
CA ALA A 194 -14.52 -6.11 4.06
C ALA A 194 -15.89 -5.98 4.77
N THR A 195 -16.78 -6.95 4.57
CA THR A 195 -18.03 -7.06 5.34
C THR A 195 -18.08 -8.36 6.13
N PHE A 196 -18.98 -8.40 7.12
CA PHE A 196 -19.35 -9.63 7.81
C PHE A 196 -20.86 -9.71 8.02
N SER A 197 -21.36 -10.93 8.18
CA SER A 197 -22.77 -11.20 8.49
C SER A 197 -22.90 -12.26 9.59
N VAL A 198 -24.05 -12.26 10.27
CA VAL A 198 -24.36 -13.24 11.33
C VAL A 198 -25.42 -14.20 10.82
N LYS A 199 -25.11 -15.50 10.83
CA LYS A 199 -25.96 -16.59 10.33
C LYS A 199 -26.17 -17.62 11.42
N GLY A 200 -27.10 -17.36 12.34
CA GLY A 200 -27.33 -18.22 13.50
C GLY A 200 -26.14 -18.18 14.46
N ASP A 201 -25.54 -19.35 14.68
CA ASP A 201 -24.31 -19.59 15.46
C ASP A 201 -23.03 -19.39 14.63
N ALA A 202 -23.14 -18.99 13.36
CA ALA A 202 -21.99 -18.70 12.51
C ALA A 202 -21.80 -17.20 12.24
N ILE A 203 -20.54 -16.79 12.12
CA ILE A 203 -20.14 -15.48 11.60
C ILE A 203 -19.43 -15.70 10.26
N GLU A 204 -19.93 -15.06 9.20
CA GLU A 204 -19.34 -15.11 7.87
C GLU A 204 -18.63 -13.80 7.57
N ILE A 205 -17.34 -13.88 7.23
CA ILE A 205 -16.46 -12.73 6.97
C ILE A 205 -15.99 -12.80 5.52
N ILE A 206 -16.14 -11.72 4.77
CA ILE A 206 -15.55 -11.59 3.43
C ILE A 206 -14.27 -10.76 3.56
N PRO A 207 -13.08 -11.35 3.37
CA PRO A 207 -11.81 -10.68 3.65
C PRO A 207 -11.58 -9.42 2.81
N SER A 208 -10.77 -8.49 3.30
CA SER A 208 -10.43 -7.26 2.54
C SER A 208 -9.56 -7.49 1.30
N HIS A 209 -8.85 -8.61 1.26
CA HIS A 209 -7.93 -9.00 0.20
C HIS A 209 -8.52 -10.02 -0.79
N SER A 210 -9.77 -10.46 -0.59
CA SER A 210 -10.44 -11.45 -1.43
C SER A 210 -11.88 -11.06 -1.71
N ASP A 211 -12.34 -11.35 -2.92
CA ASP A 211 -13.74 -11.27 -3.37
C ASP A 211 -14.22 -12.62 -3.91
N GLU A 212 -13.50 -13.70 -3.61
CA GLU A 212 -13.79 -15.05 -4.08
C GLU A 212 -14.13 -16.00 -2.92
N GLU A 213 -13.83 -15.62 -1.67
CA GLU A 213 -14.00 -16.49 -0.51
C GLU A 213 -14.78 -15.83 0.64
N ILE A 214 -15.48 -16.67 1.40
CA ILE A 214 -16.10 -16.38 2.68
C ILE A 214 -15.36 -17.21 3.72
N ILE A 215 -14.94 -16.58 4.80
CA ILE A 215 -14.45 -17.27 6.00
C ILE A 215 -15.64 -17.42 6.95
N ARG A 216 -16.10 -18.66 7.13
CA ARG A 216 -17.19 -19.02 8.04
C ARG A 216 -16.61 -19.53 9.34
N ILE A 217 -16.97 -18.87 10.44
CA ILE A 217 -16.59 -19.22 11.82
C ILE A 217 -17.84 -19.73 12.52
N GLU A 218 -17.86 -21.01 12.88
CA GLU A 218 -18.97 -21.66 13.60
C GLU A 218 -18.61 -21.79 15.08
N PHE A 219 -19.58 -21.54 15.95
CA PHE A 219 -19.38 -21.48 17.39
C PHE A 219 -20.12 -22.61 18.11
N TRP A 220 -19.53 -23.07 19.21
CA TRP A 220 -20.22 -23.79 20.27
C TRP A 220 -20.12 -22.96 21.56
N ASP A 221 -21.23 -22.35 21.97
CA ASP A 221 -21.28 -21.33 23.02
C ASP A 221 -20.28 -20.17 22.78
N ASP A 222 -19.22 -20.07 23.58
CA ASP A 222 -18.18 -19.04 23.50
C ASP A 222 -16.85 -19.60 22.93
N GLU A 223 -16.89 -20.73 22.24
CA GLU A 223 -15.72 -21.39 21.63
C GLU A 223 -15.89 -21.52 20.11
N ILE A 224 -14.83 -21.28 19.34
CA ILE A 224 -14.82 -21.55 17.90
C ILE A 224 -14.73 -23.07 17.69
N ASP A 225 -15.83 -23.68 17.24
CA ASP A 225 -15.91 -25.11 16.97
C ASP A 225 -15.29 -25.45 15.61
N ARG A 226 -15.54 -24.62 14.59
CA ARG A 226 -15.10 -24.90 13.22
C ARG A 226 -14.85 -23.64 12.40
N ILE A 227 -13.87 -23.73 11.50
CA ILE A 227 -13.52 -22.68 10.55
C ILE A 227 -13.51 -23.30 9.15
N THR A 228 -14.24 -22.69 8.22
CA THR A 228 -14.36 -23.17 6.84
C THR A 228 -14.17 -22.00 5.86
N ARG A 229 -13.50 -22.25 4.74
CA ARG A 229 -13.49 -21.36 3.57
C ARG A 229 -14.53 -21.81 2.56
N LEU A 230 -15.43 -20.92 2.19
CA LEU A 230 -16.45 -21.15 1.18
C LEU A 230 -16.21 -20.25 -0.01
N SER A 231 -16.57 -20.70 -1.20
CA SER A 231 -16.64 -19.85 -2.39
C SER A 231 -17.72 -18.78 -2.23
N LEU A 232 -17.38 -17.51 -2.52
CA LEU A 232 -18.35 -16.41 -2.45
C LEU A 232 -19.46 -16.58 -3.51
N LEU A 233 -19.15 -17.19 -4.65
CA LEU A 233 -20.05 -17.31 -5.79
C LEU A 233 -21.14 -18.37 -5.59
N ASN A 234 -20.75 -19.57 -5.14
CA ASN A 234 -21.63 -20.74 -5.06
C ASN A 234 -21.68 -21.40 -3.69
N ARG A 235 -20.90 -20.89 -2.71
CA ARG A 235 -20.80 -21.41 -1.34
C ARG A 235 -20.29 -22.84 -1.23
N GLU A 236 -19.66 -23.36 -2.27
CA GLU A 236 -18.93 -24.63 -2.19
C GLU A 236 -17.78 -24.51 -1.20
N VAL A 237 -17.53 -25.59 -0.47
CA VAL A 237 -16.43 -25.67 0.48
C VAL A 237 -15.11 -25.73 -0.29
N ILE A 238 -14.29 -24.70 -0.13
CA ILE A 238 -12.93 -24.63 -0.71
C ILE A 238 -11.96 -25.38 0.19
N GLU A 239 -12.06 -25.12 1.50
CA GLU A 239 -11.22 -25.71 2.53
C GLU A 239 -12.02 -25.81 3.82
N ASP A 240 -11.88 -26.93 4.51
CA ASP A 240 -12.67 -27.27 5.68
C ASP A 240 -11.79 -27.60 6.87
N ASP A 241 -12.36 -27.44 8.07
CA ASP A 241 -11.71 -27.70 9.35
C ASP A 241 -10.34 -27.02 9.49
N ILE A 242 -10.30 -25.73 9.20
CA ILE A 242 -9.09 -24.91 9.21
C ILE A 242 -8.64 -24.67 10.65
N GLU A 243 -7.46 -25.17 11.00
CA GLU A 243 -6.90 -25.01 12.35
C GLU A 243 -6.61 -23.54 12.71
N HIS A 244 -6.08 -22.77 11.76
CA HIS A 244 -5.65 -21.38 11.99
C HIS A 244 -5.98 -20.48 10.80
N ILE A 245 -6.54 -19.30 11.07
CA ILE A 245 -6.78 -18.29 10.04
C ILE A 245 -6.48 -16.88 10.54
N VAL A 246 -6.05 -16.01 9.63
CA VAL A 246 -5.72 -14.61 9.91
C VAL A 246 -6.63 -13.71 9.07
N ILE A 247 -7.38 -12.85 9.76
CA ILE A 247 -8.17 -11.78 9.15
C ILE A 247 -7.34 -10.51 9.21
N TRP A 248 -7.16 -9.85 8.06
CA TRP A 248 -6.42 -8.59 7.95
C TRP A 248 -7.36 -7.38 7.99
N PRO A 249 -6.91 -6.20 8.45
CA PRO A 249 -7.75 -5.00 8.48
C PRO A 249 -8.33 -4.63 7.11
N ALA A 250 -9.52 -4.03 7.15
CA ALA A 250 -10.30 -3.61 5.98
C ALA A 250 -9.75 -2.37 5.26
N THR A 251 -8.83 -1.65 5.89
CA THR A 251 -8.21 -0.45 5.32
C THR A 251 -6.77 -0.32 5.84
N HIS A 252 -5.93 0.36 5.07
CA HIS A 252 -4.53 0.65 5.43
C HIS A 252 -4.39 1.81 6.41
N TYR A 253 -5.45 2.55 6.73
CA TYR A 253 -5.38 3.80 7.53
C TYR A 253 -5.92 3.67 8.95
N LEU A 254 -5.98 2.45 9.50
CA LEU A 254 -6.42 2.22 10.88
C LEU A 254 -5.30 2.36 11.88
N ALA A 255 -5.66 2.84 13.07
CA ALA A 255 -4.81 2.85 14.25
C ALA A 255 -5.56 2.25 15.45
N PRO A 256 -4.87 1.66 16.44
CA PRO A 256 -5.49 1.18 17.67
C PRO A 256 -6.25 2.30 18.41
N ARG A 257 -7.36 1.97 19.08
CA ARG A 257 -8.21 2.94 19.79
C ARG A 257 -7.44 3.88 20.75
N PRO A 258 -6.47 3.41 21.57
CA PRO A 258 -5.67 4.31 22.41
C PRO A 258 -4.86 5.33 21.61
N THR A 259 -4.37 4.94 20.42
CA THR A 259 -3.66 5.81 19.49
C THR A 259 -4.59 6.86 18.91
N VAL A 260 -5.83 6.49 18.56
CA VAL A 260 -6.84 7.43 18.05
C VAL A 260 -7.19 8.49 19.11
N GLU A 261 -7.43 8.10 20.36
CA GLU A 261 -7.74 9.04 21.45
C GLU A 261 -6.59 10.04 21.70
N GLN A 262 -5.35 9.57 21.66
CA GLN A 262 -4.19 10.47 21.79
C GLN A 262 -4.07 11.40 20.57
N ALA A 263 -4.28 10.87 19.36
CA ALA A 263 -4.27 11.65 18.13
C ALA A 263 -5.30 12.77 18.16
N LEU A 264 -6.53 12.51 18.63
CA LEU A 264 -7.59 13.52 18.74
C LEU A 264 -7.19 14.69 19.66
N LYS A 265 -6.52 14.41 20.79
CA LYS A 265 -6.01 15.46 21.70
C LYS A 265 -4.96 16.34 21.03
N GLU A 266 -4.04 15.74 20.28
CA GLU A 266 -3.01 16.50 19.56
C GLU A 266 -3.62 17.31 18.40
N ILE A 267 -4.62 16.77 17.69
CA ILE A 267 -5.34 17.50 16.63
C ILE A 267 -6.06 18.72 17.22
N GLU A 268 -6.75 18.56 18.35
CA GLU A 268 -7.47 19.64 19.03
C GLU A 268 -6.51 20.73 19.53
N LYS A 269 -5.35 20.33 20.06
CA LYS A 269 -4.29 21.28 20.43
C LYS A 269 -3.77 22.07 19.23
N ASP A 270 -3.35 21.39 18.15
CA ASP A 270 -2.87 22.03 16.92
C ASP A 270 -3.95 22.93 16.30
N LEU A 271 -5.23 22.56 16.43
CA LEU A 271 -6.36 23.38 16.02
C LEU A 271 -6.44 24.70 16.78
N ILE A 272 -6.43 24.65 18.12
CA ILE A 272 -6.52 25.84 18.97
C ILE A 272 -5.35 26.79 18.67
N GLU A 273 -4.13 26.26 18.59
CA GLU A 273 -2.93 27.05 18.28
C GLU A 273 -3.01 27.70 16.90
N ARG A 274 -3.45 26.94 15.89
CA ARG A 274 -3.53 27.45 14.52
C ARG A 274 -4.64 28.49 14.34
N VAL A 275 -5.79 28.31 15.00
CA VAL A 275 -6.88 29.29 15.01
C VAL A 275 -6.41 30.60 15.65
N ALA A 276 -5.72 30.54 16.80
CA ALA A 276 -5.16 31.73 17.44
C ALA A 276 -4.12 32.44 16.54
N TRP A 277 -3.30 31.67 15.81
CA TRP A 277 -2.33 32.21 14.85
C TRP A 277 -3.00 32.97 13.70
N PHE A 278 -4.12 32.46 13.15
CA PHE A 278 -4.88 33.15 12.11
C PHE A 278 -5.51 34.45 12.63
N LYS A 279 -6.16 34.41 13.81
CA LYS A 279 -6.78 35.60 14.43
C LYS A 279 -5.77 36.72 14.68
N LYS A 280 -4.57 36.39 15.16
CA LYS A 280 -3.48 37.37 15.37
C LYS A 280 -3.02 38.07 14.09
N GLN A 281 -3.30 37.50 12.91
CA GLN A 281 -3.00 38.10 11.60
C GLN A 281 -4.21 38.78 10.94
N GLY A 282 -5.33 38.91 11.66
CA GLY A 282 -6.58 39.46 11.10
C GLY A 282 -7.28 38.53 10.11
N LYS A 283 -6.92 37.24 10.07
CA LYS A 283 -7.49 36.22 9.17
C LYS A 283 -8.64 35.48 9.83
N GLU A 284 -9.72 36.22 10.16
CA GLU A 284 -10.87 35.68 10.90
C GLU A 284 -11.65 34.62 10.12
N VAL A 285 -11.77 34.77 8.79
CA VAL A 285 -12.50 33.83 7.92
C VAL A 285 -11.78 32.47 7.89
N GLU A 286 -10.46 32.48 7.71
CA GLU A 286 -9.64 31.26 7.74
C GLU A 286 -9.66 30.60 9.12
N ALA A 287 -9.62 31.40 10.20
CA ALA A 287 -9.71 30.90 11.56
C ALA A 287 -11.05 30.17 11.82
N GLN A 288 -12.17 30.80 11.44
CA GLN A 288 -13.50 30.23 11.61
C GLN A 288 -13.70 28.98 10.76
N ARG A 289 -13.27 29.02 9.50
CA ARG A 289 -13.33 27.89 8.55
C ARG A 289 -12.57 26.68 9.09
N LEU A 290 -11.34 26.89 9.55
CA LEU A 290 -10.50 25.82 10.08
C LEU A 290 -11.13 25.20 11.34
N PHE A 291 -11.63 26.05 12.24
CA PHE A 291 -12.28 25.62 13.48
C PHE A 291 -13.49 24.74 13.22
N GLN A 292 -14.45 25.23 12.42
CA GLN A 292 -15.69 24.51 12.14
C GLN A 292 -15.41 23.15 11.51
N ARG A 293 -14.54 23.12 10.49
CA ARG A 293 -14.24 21.89 9.77
C ARG A 293 -13.50 20.86 10.63
N THR A 294 -12.46 21.30 11.32
CA THR A 294 -11.63 20.38 12.11
C THR A 294 -12.39 19.87 13.33
N SER A 295 -13.25 20.68 13.95
CA SER A 295 -14.10 20.25 15.07
C SER A 295 -15.10 19.17 14.64
N HIS A 296 -15.74 19.36 13.48
CA HIS A 296 -16.61 18.34 12.89
C HIS A 296 -15.84 17.05 12.57
N ASP A 297 -14.66 17.15 11.96
CA ASP A 297 -13.84 15.97 11.66
C ASP A 297 -13.42 15.23 12.94
N ILE A 298 -13.09 15.93 14.03
CA ILE A 298 -12.80 15.34 15.35
C ILE A 298 -14.03 14.59 15.91
N GLU A 299 -15.22 15.19 15.87
CA GLU A 299 -16.46 14.56 16.32
C GLU A 299 -16.75 13.27 15.54
N MET A 300 -16.64 13.31 14.21
CA MET A 300 -16.85 12.15 13.34
C MET A 300 -15.86 11.03 13.62
N ILE A 301 -14.57 11.36 13.81
CA ILE A 301 -13.55 10.35 14.17
C ILE A 301 -13.85 9.74 15.55
N ARG A 302 -14.31 10.54 16.52
CA ARG A 302 -14.61 10.07 17.88
C ARG A 302 -15.81 9.12 17.90
N GLU A 303 -16.88 9.46 17.19
CA GLU A 303 -18.13 8.69 17.21
C GLU A 303 -18.12 7.51 16.24
N LEU A 304 -17.59 7.70 15.02
CA LEU A 304 -17.67 6.71 13.95
C LEU A 304 -16.31 6.05 13.63
N GLY A 305 -15.22 6.51 14.23
CA GLY A 305 -13.87 6.03 13.93
C GLY A 305 -13.32 6.52 12.59
N THR A 306 -14.06 7.36 11.85
CA THR A 306 -13.66 7.85 10.52
C THR A 306 -14.30 9.19 10.15
N CYS A 307 -13.72 9.89 9.17
CA CYS A 307 -14.27 11.11 8.58
C CYS A 307 -13.87 11.28 7.09
N LYS A 308 -14.54 12.18 6.37
CA LYS A 308 -14.20 12.48 4.96
C LYS A 308 -12.83 13.17 4.90
N GLY A 309 -11.85 12.48 4.34
CA GLY A 309 -10.49 13.01 4.23
C GLY A 309 -9.63 12.72 5.45
N ILE A 310 -9.92 11.65 6.19
CA ILE A 310 -9.16 11.18 7.37
C ILE A 310 -7.65 11.11 7.13
N GLU A 311 -7.21 10.87 5.89
CA GLU A 311 -5.80 10.81 5.52
C GLU A 311 -5.03 12.11 5.83
N ASN A 312 -5.72 13.26 5.92
CA ASN A 312 -5.11 14.54 6.29
C ASN A 312 -4.66 14.60 7.76
N TYR A 313 -5.08 13.64 8.57
CA TYR A 313 -4.68 13.46 9.97
C TYR A 313 -3.71 12.28 10.16
N SER A 314 -3.27 11.63 9.07
CA SER A 314 -2.42 10.43 9.11
C SER A 314 -1.19 10.55 10.02
N ARG A 315 -0.51 11.72 10.02
CA ARG A 315 0.64 11.99 10.89
C ARG A 315 0.36 11.65 12.36
N TYR A 316 -0.82 12.02 12.87
CA TYR A 316 -1.19 11.79 14.26
C TYR A 316 -1.44 10.31 14.54
N PHE A 317 -2.14 9.63 13.63
CA PHE A 317 -2.44 8.20 13.76
C PHE A 317 -1.20 7.30 13.66
N ASP A 318 -0.22 7.72 12.86
CA ASP A 318 1.07 7.02 12.75
C ASP A 318 2.01 7.32 13.94
N GLY A 319 1.73 8.36 14.74
CA GLY A 319 2.64 8.84 15.78
C GLY A 319 3.91 9.49 15.24
N ARG A 320 3.89 9.97 13.99
CA ARG A 320 5.03 10.63 13.33
C ARG A 320 5.22 12.06 13.83
N LYS A 321 6.48 12.52 13.88
CA LYS A 321 6.81 13.93 14.14
C LYS A 321 6.54 14.78 12.89
N PRO A 322 6.30 16.10 13.05
CA PRO A 322 6.19 17.02 11.92
C PRO A 322 7.36 16.90 10.94
N GLY A 323 7.06 16.80 9.64
CA GLY A 323 8.05 16.65 8.57
C GLY A 323 8.58 15.25 8.33
N GLU A 324 8.37 14.28 9.23
CA GLU A 324 8.83 12.89 9.04
C GLU A 324 8.19 12.25 7.80
N PRO A 325 8.92 11.38 7.08
CA PRO A 325 8.39 10.72 5.90
C PRO A 325 7.19 9.83 6.27
N PRO A 326 6.16 9.75 5.41
CA PRO A 326 5.08 8.79 5.58
C PRO A 326 5.61 7.36 5.42
N PHE A 327 4.89 6.39 6.01
CA PHE A 327 5.06 4.98 5.65
C PHE A 327 4.48 4.75 4.25
N THR A 328 5.12 3.88 3.49
CA THR A 328 4.80 3.61 2.08
C THR A 328 4.86 2.12 1.81
N LEU A 329 4.53 1.68 0.59
CA LEU A 329 4.67 0.26 0.24
C LEU A 329 6.12 -0.23 0.45
N LEU A 330 7.11 0.63 0.23
CA LEU A 330 8.53 0.28 0.44
C LEU A 330 8.82 -0.11 1.90
N ASP A 331 8.08 0.44 2.87
CA ASP A 331 8.25 0.13 4.29
C ASP A 331 7.64 -1.23 4.69
N TYR A 332 6.77 -1.79 3.85
CA TYR A 332 6.22 -3.13 4.06
C TYR A 332 7.21 -4.22 3.63
N PHE A 333 8.09 -3.91 2.68
CA PHE A 333 9.09 -4.85 2.19
C PHE A 333 10.19 -5.09 3.23
N PRO A 334 10.76 -6.32 3.29
CA PRO A 334 11.94 -6.58 4.10
C PRO A 334 13.16 -5.82 3.54
N GLU A 335 14.14 -5.51 4.40
CA GLU A 335 15.31 -4.71 4.04
C GLU A 335 16.12 -5.25 2.83
N ASP A 336 16.07 -6.57 2.58
CA ASP A 336 16.82 -7.26 1.53
C ASP A 336 16.06 -7.40 0.19
N PHE A 337 14.96 -6.65 0.01
CA PHE A 337 14.19 -6.66 -1.23
C PHE A 337 14.97 -6.12 -2.45
N LEU A 338 14.58 -6.58 -3.63
CA LEU A 338 15.05 -6.08 -4.92
C LEU A 338 14.07 -5.04 -5.46
N LEU A 339 14.55 -3.85 -5.80
CA LEU A 339 13.79 -2.86 -6.55
C LEU A 339 14.16 -2.92 -8.03
N ILE A 340 13.15 -3.02 -8.89
CA ILE A 340 13.29 -2.86 -10.33
C ILE A 340 12.55 -1.60 -10.72
N ILE A 341 13.19 -0.71 -11.47
CA ILE A 341 12.55 0.51 -11.99
C ILE A 341 12.50 0.39 -13.50
N ASP A 342 11.32 0.07 -14.01
CA ASP A 342 11.07 -0.09 -15.43
C ASP A 342 10.86 1.27 -16.11
N GLU A 343 11.35 1.39 -17.34
CA GLU A 343 11.50 2.65 -18.06
C GLU A 343 12.02 3.78 -17.17
N SER A 344 13.20 3.52 -16.56
CA SER A 344 13.81 4.39 -15.54
C SER A 344 13.88 5.86 -15.94
N HIS A 345 14.18 6.13 -17.22
CA HIS A 345 14.24 7.48 -17.79
C HIS A 345 12.93 8.28 -17.67
N GLN A 346 11.77 7.62 -17.51
CA GLN A 346 10.48 8.28 -17.23
C GLN A 346 10.03 8.10 -15.78
N THR A 347 10.23 6.91 -15.22
CA THR A 347 9.75 6.58 -13.87
C THR A 347 10.48 7.41 -12.80
N ILE A 348 11.79 7.66 -12.95
CA ILE A 348 12.55 8.47 -12.01
C ILE A 348 12.10 9.94 -11.98
N PRO A 349 11.99 10.66 -13.13
CA PRO A 349 11.44 12.01 -13.14
C PRO A 349 10.03 12.09 -12.54
N GLN A 350 9.18 11.11 -12.82
CA GLN A 350 7.82 11.09 -12.27
C GLN A 350 7.83 10.95 -10.75
N ILE A 351 8.59 10.00 -10.18
CA ILE A 351 8.77 9.86 -8.72
C ILE A 351 9.21 11.18 -8.10
N ARG A 352 10.17 11.88 -8.72
CA ARG A 352 10.66 13.19 -8.25
C ARG A 352 9.58 14.27 -8.24
N ALA A 353 8.70 14.29 -9.23
CA ALA A 353 7.68 15.32 -9.40
C ALA A 353 6.48 15.18 -8.43
N MET A 354 6.18 13.98 -7.92
CA MET A 354 4.95 13.72 -7.16
C MET A 354 4.82 14.60 -5.90
N TYR A 355 5.92 14.83 -5.17
CA TYR A 355 5.91 15.63 -3.93
C TYR A 355 5.62 17.11 -4.17
N GLU A 356 6.29 17.73 -5.15
CA GLU A 356 6.12 19.17 -5.39
C GLU A 356 4.70 19.52 -5.83
N GLY A 357 4.10 18.68 -6.68
CA GLY A 357 2.71 18.83 -7.08
C GLY A 357 1.72 18.71 -5.92
N ASP A 358 1.91 17.71 -5.04
CA ASP A 358 1.05 17.52 -3.86
C ASP A 358 1.19 18.68 -2.86
N ARG A 359 2.42 19.10 -2.59
CA ARG A 359 2.73 20.19 -1.66
C ARG A 359 2.17 21.51 -2.12
N SER A 360 2.36 21.88 -3.39
CA SER A 360 1.85 23.14 -3.95
C SER A 360 0.33 23.25 -3.81
N ARG A 361 -0.40 22.16 -4.08
CA ARG A 361 -1.86 22.10 -3.91
C ARG A 361 -2.27 22.24 -2.44
N LYS A 362 -1.64 21.48 -1.54
CA LYS A 362 -2.01 21.48 -0.11
C LYS A 362 -1.59 22.74 0.63
N LEU A 363 -0.53 23.41 0.20
CA LEU A 363 -0.10 24.66 0.81
C LEU A 363 -1.20 25.71 0.75
N LYS A 364 -1.89 25.84 -0.38
CA LYS A 364 -3.06 26.73 -0.53
C LYS A 364 -4.20 26.36 0.43
N LEU A 365 -4.46 25.08 0.64
CA LEU A 365 -5.48 24.66 1.62
C LEU A 365 -5.10 25.08 3.05
N VAL A 366 -3.83 24.95 3.42
CA VAL A 366 -3.33 25.32 4.76
C VAL A 366 -3.25 26.83 4.96
N GLU A 367 -2.86 27.58 3.94
CA GLU A 367 -2.75 29.05 3.98
C GLU A 367 -4.10 29.73 4.14
N TYR A 368 -5.16 29.13 3.57
CA TYR A 368 -6.53 29.64 3.59
C TYR A 368 -7.43 28.90 4.58
N GLY A 369 -6.87 28.21 5.58
CA GLY A 369 -7.65 27.65 6.70
C GLY A 369 -8.59 26.49 6.33
N TRP A 370 -8.37 25.80 5.21
CA TRP A 370 -9.13 24.60 4.86
C TRP A 370 -8.63 23.35 5.59
N ARG A 371 -7.33 23.29 5.90
CA ARG A 371 -6.67 22.16 6.58
C ARG A 371 -5.61 22.64 7.57
N LEU A 372 -5.34 21.84 8.59
CA LEU A 372 -4.20 22.05 9.50
C LEU A 372 -2.86 21.91 8.77
N PRO A 373 -1.77 22.55 9.25
CA PRO A 373 -0.43 22.36 8.71
C PRO A 373 0.01 20.89 8.63
N SER A 374 -0.44 20.06 9.57
CA SER A 374 -0.21 18.61 9.57
C SER A 374 -0.68 17.90 8.31
N ALA A 375 -1.62 18.46 7.54
CA ALA A 375 -2.08 17.88 6.28
C ALA A 375 -0.98 17.83 5.21
N LEU A 376 0.08 18.66 5.33
CA LEU A 376 1.27 18.62 4.50
C LEU A 376 2.15 17.39 4.79
N ASP A 377 2.01 16.78 5.96
CA ASP A 377 2.74 15.57 6.36
C ASP A 377 2.06 14.28 5.87
N ASN A 378 0.85 14.39 5.32
CA ASN A 378 0.25 13.40 4.43
C ASN A 378 0.70 13.72 3.00
N ARG A 379 1.65 12.98 2.44
CA ARG A 379 2.27 13.34 1.16
C ARG A 379 2.87 12.08 0.53
N PRO A 380 3.30 12.09 -0.73
CA PRO A 380 4.27 11.11 -1.20
C PRO A 380 5.66 11.39 -0.60
N LEU A 381 6.56 10.41 -0.74
CA LEU A 381 7.98 10.60 -0.39
C LEU A 381 8.58 11.73 -1.23
N LYS A 382 9.44 12.53 -0.59
CA LYS A 382 10.40 13.37 -1.31
C LYS A 382 11.37 12.46 -2.04
N PHE A 383 11.95 12.95 -3.14
CA PHE A 383 12.92 12.16 -3.90
C PHE A 383 14.08 11.69 -3.01
N GLU A 384 14.64 12.57 -2.16
CA GLU A 384 15.69 12.22 -1.21
C GLU A 384 15.29 11.14 -0.20
N GLU A 385 14.02 11.11 0.23
CA GLU A 385 13.50 10.09 1.14
C GLU A 385 13.36 8.75 0.43
N PHE A 386 12.90 8.75 -0.83
CA PHE A 386 12.87 7.57 -1.68
C PHE A 386 14.29 7.01 -1.89
N LEU A 387 15.28 7.86 -2.17
CA LEU A 387 16.67 7.45 -2.35
C LEU A 387 17.26 6.77 -1.11
N LYS A 388 16.86 7.18 0.09
CA LYS A 388 17.29 6.54 1.35
C LYS A 388 16.70 5.13 1.54
N LYS A 389 15.59 4.82 0.87
CA LYS A 389 14.97 3.48 0.88
C LYS A 389 15.56 2.54 -0.18
N LEU A 390 16.43 3.04 -1.06
CA LEU A 390 17.10 2.22 -2.06
C LEU A 390 18.18 1.36 -1.40
N ASN A 391 18.10 0.04 -1.61
CA ASN A 391 19.14 -0.88 -1.20
C ASN A 391 19.75 -1.60 -2.41
N THR A 392 18.97 -2.47 -3.05
CA THR A 392 19.37 -3.21 -4.25
C THR A 392 18.44 -2.81 -5.40
N VAL A 393 18.97 -2.18 -6.45
CA VAL A 393 18.18 -1.57 -7.52
C VAL A 393 18.69 -1.97 -8.89
N ILE A 394 17.77 -2.33 -9.79
CA ILE A 394 18.03 -2.49 -11.22
C ILE A 394 17.16 -1.48 -11.99
N TYR A 395 17.81 -0.49 -12.60
CA TYR A 395 17.19 0.42 -13.55
C TYR A 395 17.11 -0.27 -14.91
N VAL A 396 15.94 -0.20 -15.56
CA VAL A 396 15.70 -0.88 -16.83
C VAL A 396 15.27 0.17 -17.85
N SER A 397 16.06 0.33 -18.90
CA SER A 397 15.69 1.22 -20.00
C SER A 397 16.46 0.93 -21.29
N ALA A 398 15.85 1.26 -22.43
CA ALA A 398 16.56 1.36 -23.71
C ALA A 398 17.39 2.64 -23.81
N THR A 399 16.98 3.70 -23.11
CA THR A 399 17.59 5.04 -23.16
C THR A 399 17.73 5.58 -21.73
N PRO A 400 18.66 5.05 -20.91
CA PRO A 400 18.85 5.51 -19.55
C PRO A 400 19.11 7.03 -19.51
N GLY A 401 18.46 7.73 -18.59
CA GLY A 401 18.68 9.15 -18.37
C GLY A 401 20.01 9.44 -17.67
N ASP A 402 20.47 10.69 -17.75
CA ASP A 402 21.74 11.12 -17.16
C ASP A 402 21.84 10.78 -15.67
N TRP A 403 20.73 10.92 -14.95
CA TRP A 403 20.67 10.67 -13.50
C TRP A 403 21.06 9.24 -13.13
N GLU A 404 20.52 8.21 -13.80
CA GLU A 404 20.93 6.84 -13.50
C GLU A 404 22.35 6.52 -14.00
N ILE A 405 22.77 7.11 -15.13
CA ILE A 405 24.11 6.91 -15.68
C ILE A 405 25.18 7.45 -14.72
N GLU A 406 25.00 8.65 -14.18
CA GLU A 406 25.91 9.27 -13.22
C GLU A 406 25.97 8.49 -11.90
N ARG A 407 24.84 7.92 -11.49
CA ARG A 407 24.70 7.22 -10.21
C ARG A 407 25.27 5.80 -10.22
N VAL A 408 25.16 5.11 -11.35
CA VAL A 408 25.66 3.74 -11.49
C VAL A 408 27.11 3.73 -11.93
N CYS A 409 27.99 3.23 -11.06
CA CYS A 409 29.39 2.98 -11.38
C CYS A 409 29.51 2.12 -12.64
N SER A 410 30.60 2.27 -13.40
CA SER A 410 30.81 1.55 -14.67
C SER A 410 30.61 0.03 -14.57
N GLN A 411 30.92 -0.58 -13.43
CA GLN A 411 30.74 -2.02 -13.17
C GLN A 411 29.27 -2.48 -13.09
N GLY A 412 28.34 -1.57 -12.79
CA GLY A 412 26.90 -1.83 -12.66
C GLY A 412 26.12 -1.68 -13.96
N ARG A 413 26.75 -1.26 -15.06
CA ARG A 413 26.11 -1.16 -16.37
C ARG A 413 26.20 -2.51 -17.08
N VAL A 414 25.05 -3.07 -17.47
CA VAL A 414 24.91 -4.42 -18.03
C VAL A 414 24.29 -4.38 -19.41
#